data_AF-A0A0G1LND9-F1
#
_entry.id   AF-A0A0G1LND9-F1
#
_cell.length_a   1.000
_cell.length_b   1.000
_cell.length_c   1.000
_cell.angle_alpha   90.00
_cell.angle_beta   90.00
_cell.angle_gamma   90.00
#
_symmetry.space_group_name_H-M   'P 1'
#
loop_
_entity.id
_entity.type
_entity.pdbx_description
1 polymer ?
#
loop_
_entity_poly.entity_id
_entity_poly.type
_entity_poly.pdbx_seq_one_letter_code
_entity_poly.pdbx_strand_id
1 'polypeptide(L)'
;MDTTQTLSSAPVQESQHDVATLQALIERQIERLDAVRQQIRTHTDSMKSIFENDTELAENETQVQEVSKKSKARKKTLTEAPEFRELRAKSAELKDEVKELQESLNSYLLTYYQQTGVKTVDLGAGGQREFKVIAKLLPKKGDKEE
;
A
#
# COMPACT_ATOMS: atom_id res chain seq x y z
N MET A 1 -22.90 -59.44 60.21
CA MET A 1 -22.19 -58.55 61.14
C MET A 1 -20.75 -59.03 61.09
N ASP A 2 -19.82 -58.41 60.36
CA ASP A 2 -19.55 -56.98 60.27
C ASP A 2 -19.01 -56.64 58.87
N THR A 3 -19.52 -55.56 58.32
CA THR A 3 -19.12 -54.93 57.05
C THR A 3 -18.25 -53.73 57.40
N THR A 4 -17.41 -53.31 56.44
CA THR A 4 -16.73 -52.01 56.29
C THR A 4 -15.23 -52.10 56.62
N GLN A 5 -14.35 -52.37 55.65
CA GLN A 5 -13.88 -51.41 54.64
C GLN A 5 -13.14 -50.22 55.28
N THR A 6 -11.81 -50.30 55.31
CA THR A 6 -10.95 -49.10 55.23
C THR A 6 -10.02 -49.31 54.04
N LEU A 7 -10.47 -48.74 52.93
CA LEU A 7 -9.77 -48.65 51.66
C LEU A 7 -8.62 -47.64 51.76
N SER A 8 -7.50 -48.05 51.17
CA SER A 8 -6.70 -47.28 50.21
C SER A 8 -6.17 -45.91 50.64
N SER A 9 -4.93 -45.91 51.13
CA SER A 9 -4.01 -44.78 51.04
C SER A 9 -2.92 -45.08 50.00
N ALA A 10 -3.28 -45.11 48.70
CA ALA A 10 -2.31 -45.16 47.61
C ALA A 10 -2.89 -44.51 46.34
N PRO A 11 -2.64 -43.19 46.14
CA PRO A 11 -2.38 -42.72 44.79
C PRO A 11 -1.25 -41.66 44.67
N VAL A 12 -0.55 -41.31 45.75
CA VAL A 12 0.30 -40.09 45.76
C VAL A 12 1.70 -40.29 45.17
N GLN A 13 2.26 -41.51 45.17
CA GLN A 13 3.66 -41.72 44.75
C GLN A 13 3.83 -41.89 43.23
N GLU A 14 2.87 -42.50 42.54
CA GLU A 14 2.95 -42.77 41.09
C GLU A 14 2.77 -41.49 40.25
N SER A 15 1.86 -40.62 40.68
CA SER A 15 1.56 -39.34 40.04
C SER A 15 2.69 -38.31 40.20
N GLN A 16 3.49 -38.37 41.26
CA GLN A 16 4.66 -37.50 41.44
C GLN A 16 5.83 -37.87 40.52
N HIS A 17 6.00 -39.15 40.20
CA HIS A 17 7.07 -39.61 39.30
C HIS A 17 6.79 -39.25 37.84
N ASP A 18 5.53 -39.32 37.40
CA ASP A 18 5.11 -38.86 36.08
C ASP A 18 5.30 -37.35 35.89
N VAL A 19 4.96 -36.54 36.91
CA VAL A 19 5.12 -35.09 36.86
C VAL A 19 6.60 -34.68 36.79
N ALA A 20 7.47 -35.33 37.58
CA ALA A 20 8.91 -35.05 37.54
C ALA A 20 9.55 -35.45 36.19
N THR A 21 9.11 -36.56 35.60
CA THR A 21 9.58 -37.02 34.28
C THR A 21 9.11 -36.08 33.16
N LEU A 22 7.86 -35.63 33.22
CA LEU A 22 7.32 -34.62 32.31
C LEU A 22 8.07 -33.29 32.42
N GLN A 23 8.37 -32.85 33.64
CA GLN A 23 9.11 -31.63 33.87
C GLN A 23 10.52 -31.69 33.27
N ALA A 24 11.25 -32.79 33.48
CA ALA A 24 12.57 -32.99 32.87
C ALA A 24 12.51 -33.02 31.32
N LEU A 25 11.44 -33.61 30.76
CA LEU A 25 11.21 -33.60 29.30
C LEU A 25 10.94 -32.18 28.78
N ILE A 26 10.11 -31.41 29.50
CA ILE A 26 9.77 -30.03 29.16
C ILE A 26 11.01 -29.15 29.21
N GLU A 27 11.82 -29.25 30.29
CA GLU A 27 13.08 -28.51 30.43
C GLU A 27 14.03 -28.83 29.27
N ARG A 28 14.22 -30.11 28.94
CA ARG A 28 15.04 -30.52 27.78
C ARG A 28 14.50 -29.98 26.44
N GLN A 29 13.17 -29.91 26.26
CA GLN A 29 12.58 -29.35 25.05
C GLN A 29 12.73 -27.82 24.98
N ILE A 30 12.66 -27.12 26.12
CA ILE A 30 12.91 -25.68 26.19
C ILE A 30 14.36 -25.38 25.82
N GLU A 31 15.34 -26.09 26.41
CA GLU A 31 16.76 -25.93 26.07
C GLU A 31 17.02 -26.20 24.58
N ARG A 32 16.41 -27.26 24.04
CA ARG A 32 16.52 -27.58 22.62
C ARG A 32 15.90 -26.48 21.74
N LEU A 33 14.75 -25.95 22.14
CA LEU A 33 14.07 -24.87 21.41
C LEU A 33 14.95 -23.61 21.37
N ASP A 34 15.55 -23.23 22.49
CA ASP A 34 16.43 -22.07 22.55
C ASP A 34 17.72 -22.27 21.74
N ALA A 35 18.31 -23.47 21.79
CA ALA A 35 19.46 -23.81 20.95
C ALA A 35 19.13 -23.72 19.45
N VAL A 36 17.97 -24.24 19.02
CA VAL A 36 17.51 -24.16 17.62
C VAL A 36 17.24 -22.71 17.22
N ARG A 37 16.62 -21.91 18.08
CA ARG A 37 16.41 -20.47 17.83
C ARG A 37 17.72 -19.71 17.67
N GLN A 38 18.72 -20.03 18.49
CA GLN A 38 20.04 -19.42 18.39
C GLN A 38 20.74 -19.81 17.10
N GLN A 39 20.67 -21.08 16.69
CA GLN A 39 21.20 -21.54 15.41
C GLN A 39 20.54 -20.81 14.23
N ILE A 40 19.21 -20.65 14.25
CA ILE A 40 18.49 -19.90 13.21
C ILE A 40 19.04 -18.47 13.12
N ARG A 41 19.19 -17.77 14.25
CA ARG A 41 19.75 -16.41 14.27
C ARG A 41 21.15 -16.37 13.67
N THR A 42 22.05 -17.26 14.09
CA THR A 42 23.41 -17.34 13.55
C THR A 42 23.41 -17.60 12.05
N HIS A 43 22.56 -18.50 11.55
CA HIS A 43 22.45 -18.76 10.12
C HIS A 43 21.88 -17.57 9.36
N THR A 44 20.89 -16.85 9.90
CA THR A 44 20.38 -15.62 9.30
C THR A 44 21.44 -14.53 9.23
N ASP A 45 22.19 -14.30 10.30
CA ASP A 45 23.28 -13.32 10.33
C ASP A 45 24.41 -13.73 9.37
N SER A 46 24.71 -15.02 9.26
CA SER A 46 25.69 -15.54 8.29
C SER A 46 25.22 -15.33 6.87
N MET A 47 23.95 -15.61 6.57
CA MET A 47 23.37 -15.35 5.25
C MET A 47 23.44 -13.87 4.91
N LYS A 48 23.10 -12.99 5.85
CA LYS A 48 23.21 -11.53 5.67
C LYS A 48 24.66 -11.11 5.41
N SER A 49 25.60 -11.67 6.16
CA SER A 49 27.03 -11.41 5.98
C SER A 49 27.53 -11.85 4.61
N ILE A 50 27.01 -12.94 4.04
CA ILE A 50 27.37 -13.36 2.67
C ILE A 50 27.00 -12.27 1.66
N PHE A 51 25.81 -11.70 1.75
CA PHE A 51 25.40 -10.60 0.87
C PHE A 51 26.18 -9.31 1.13
N GLU A 52 26.47 -8.97 2.39
CA GLU A 52 27.24 -7.76 2.74
C GLU A 52 28.71 -7.84 2.31
N ASN A 53 29.30 -9.04 2.28
CA ASN A 53 30.68 -9.26 1.86
C ASN A 53 30.83 -9.57 0.36
N ASP A 54 29.73 -9.70 -0.38
CA ASP A 54 29.77 -9.92 -1.81
C ASP A 54 30.14 -8.62 -2.53
N THR A 55 31.39 -8.56 -2.98
CA THR A 55 31.95 -7.38 -3.65
C THR A 55 31.27 -7.10 -5.00
N GLU A 56 30.85 -8.14 -5.73
CA GLU A 56 30.17 -7.96 -7.01
C GLU A 56 28.78 -7.32 -6.82
N LEU A 57 28.03 -7.74 -5.81
CA LEU A 57 26.74 -7.17 -5.45
C LEU A 57 26.89 -5.71 -5.02
N ALA A 58 27.85 -5.40 -4.15
CA ALA A 58 28.12 -4.03 -3.71
C ALA A 58 28.53 -3.10 -4.87
N GLU A 59 29.36 -3.59 -5.80
CA GLU A 59 29.73 -2.87 -7.01
C GLU A 59 28.53 -2.66 -7.93
N ASN A 60 27.71 -3.69 -8.14
CA ASN A 60 26.50 -3.60 -8.95
C ASN A 60 25.48 -2.61 -8.36
N GLU A 61 25.27 -2.63 -7.04
CA GLU A 61 24.40 -1.67 -6.35
C GLU A 61 24.91 -0.24 -6.51
N THR A 62 26.22 -0.04 -6.40
CA THR A 62 26.86 1.26 -6.62
C THR A 62 26.65 1.73 -8.06
N GLN A 63 26.86 0.86 -9.05
CA GLN A 63 26.63 1.16 -10.46
C GLN A 63 25.15 1.51 -10.73
N VAL A 64 24.20 0.78 -10.15
CA VAL A 64 22.76 1.09 -10.25
C VAL A 64 22.46 2.47 -9.69
N GLN A 65 23.03 2.81 -8.52
CA GLN A 65 22.86 4.14 -7.93
C GLN A 65 23.46 5.23 -8.83
N GLU A 66 24.63 5.01 -9.41
CA GLU A 66 25.25 5.97 -10.33
C GLU A 66 24.43 6.16 -11.60
N VAL A 67 24.00 5.08 -12.25
CA VAL A 67 23.16 5.12 -13.45
C VAL A 67 21.84 5.81 -13.14
N SER A 68 21.24 5.54 -11.98
CA SER A 68 20.02 6.22 -11.51
C SER A 68 20.24 7.72 -11.33
N LYS A 69 21.35 8.15 -10.71
CA LYS A 69 21.72 9.57 -10.57
C LYS A 69 21.93 10.22 -11.95
N LYS A 70 22.66 9.57 -12.85
CA LYS A 70 22.91 10.05 -14.23
C LYS A 70 21.60 10.18 -15.02
N SER A 71 20.70 9.18 -14.91
CA SER A 71 19.38 9.20 -15.55
C SER A 71 18.52 10.34 -15.01
N LYS A 72 18.47 10.55 -13.69
CA LYS A 72 17.75 11.66 -13.07
C LYS A 72 18.30 13.02 -13.52
N ALA A 73 19.63 13.18 -13.54
CA ALA A 73 20.26 14.41 -14.02
C ALA A 73 19.91 14.69 -15.49
N ARG A 74 20.00 13.68 -16.36
CA ARG A 74 19.65 13.82 -17.77
C ARG A 74 18.17 14.16 -17.97
N LYS A 75 17.27 13.51 -17.23
CA LYS A 75 15.83 13.84 -17.23
C LYS A 75 15.60 15.29 -16.81
N LYS A 76 16.28 15.76 -15.75
CA LYS A 76 16.19 17.16 -15.31
C LYS A 76 16.62 18.11 -16.42
N THR A 77 17.78 17.88 -17.05
CA THR A 77 18.24 18.70 -18.18
C THR A 77 17.24 18.69 -19.34
N LEU A 78 16.67 17.53 -19.68
CA LEU A 78 15.64 17.43 -20.73
C LEU A 78 14.37 18.21 -20.37
N THR A 79 13.95 18.20 -19.11
CA THR A 79 12.80 18.98 -18.66
C THR A 79 13.07 20.49 -18.59
N GLU A 80 14.35 20.87 -18.51
CA GLU A 80 14.80 22.26 -18.55
C GLU A 80 15.04 22.76 -19.98
N ALA A 81 15.14 21.85 -20.96
CA ALA A 81 15.31 22.18 -22.36
C ALA A 81 14.16 23.07 -22.85
N PRO A 82 14.44 24.05 -23.71
CA PRO A 82 13.44 25.01 -24.18
C PRO A 82 12.27 24.31 -24.89
N GLU A 83 12.55 23.33 -25.74
CA GLU A 83 11.53 22.55 -26.47
C GLU A 83 10.53 21.85 -25.53
N PHE A 84 11.02 21.26 -24.43
CA PHE A 84 10.16 20.61 -23.44
C PHE A 84 9.31 21.63 -22.67
N ARG A 85 9.92 22.78 -22.30
CA ARG A 85 9.20 23.85 -21.60
C ARG A 85 8.11 24.46 -22.46
N GLU A 86 8.38 24.69 -23.74
CA GLU A 86 7.40 25.17 -24.71
C GLU A 86 6.24 24.18 -24.89
N LEU A 87 6.55 22.90 -25.10
CA LEU A 87 5.54 21.85 -25.19
C LEU A 87 4.70 21.75 -23.91
N ARG A 88 5.34 21.87 -22.74
CA ARG A 88 4.65 21.86 -21.44
C ARG A 88 3.75 23.07 -21.27
N ALA A 89 4.20 24.26 -21.64
CA ALA A 89 3.41 25.48 -21.60
C ALA A 89 2.19 25.37 -22.52
N LYS A 90 2.39 24.94 -23.78
CA LYS A 90 1.31 24.72 -24.73
C LYS A 90 0.33 23.64 -24.26
N SER A 91 0.82 22.58 -23.63
CA SER A 91 -0.04 21.54 -23.04
C SER A 91 -0.86 22.07 -21.85
N ALA A 92 -0.31 22.98 -21.06
CA ALA A 92 -1.05 23.62 -19.97
C ALA A 92 -2.12 24.57 -20.51
N GLU A 93 -1.78 25.40 -21.49
CA GLU A 93 -2.70 26.30 -22.19
C GLU A 93 -3.88 25.55 -22.80
N LEU A 94 -3.62 24.47 -23.56
CA LEU A 94 -4.68 23.64 -24.13
C LEU A 94 -5.58 23.00 -23.06
N LYS A 95 -5.04 22.67 -21.88
CA LYS A 95 -5.86 22.13 -20.77
C LYS A 95 -6.75 23.19 -20.16
N ASP A 96 -6.28 24.43 -20.08
CA ASP A 96 -7.08 25.53 -19.57
C ASP A 96 -8.15 25.94 -20.59
N GLU A 97 -7.82 25.99 -21.89
CA GLU A 97 -8.78 26.17 -22.98
C GLU A 97 -9.89 25.09 -22.93
N VAL A 98 -9.53 23.82 -22.72
CA VAL A 98 -10.52 22.74 -22.56
C VAL A 98 -11.45 22.99 -21.37
N LYS A 99 -10.95 23.49 -20.24
CA LYS A 99 -11.81 23.79 -19.08
C LYS A 99 -12.76 24.94 -19.38
N GLU A 100 -12.26 26.02 -19.95
CA GLU A 100 -13.08 27.19 -20.32
C GLU A 100 -14.18 26.80 -21.32
N LEU A 101 -13.83 26.00 -22.33
CA LEU A 101 -14.80 25.46 -23.29
C LEU A 101 -15.83 24.55 -22.61
N GLN A 102 -15.43 23.73 -21.63
CA GLN A 102 -16.35 22.90 -20.86
C GLN A 102 -17.29 23.72 -19.98
N GLU A 103 -16.81 24.78 -19.33
CA GLU A 103 -17.64 25.66 -18.50
C GLU A 103 -18.64 26.46 -19.35
N SER A 104 -18.18 26.98 -20.48
CA SER A 104 -19.01 27.64 -21.49
C SER A 104 -20.07 26.68 -22.03
N LEU A 105 -19.66 25.47 -22.45
CA LEU A 105 -20.56 24.44 -22.95
C LEU A 105 -21.58 24.03 -21.89
N ASN A 106 -21.19 23.84 -20.64
CA ASN A 106 -22.11 23.51 -19.55
C ASN A 106 -23.16 24.61 -19.35
N SER A 107 -22.75 25.87 -19.42
CA SER A 107 -23.67 27.02 -19.33
C SER A 107 -24.69 27.04 -20.48
N TYR A 108 -24.23 26.74 -21.71
CA TYR A 108 -25.12 26.62 -22.87
C TYR A 108 -26.07 25.43 -22.77
N LEU A 109 -25.57 24.25 -22.35
CA LEU A 109 -26.38 23.05 -22.17
C LEU A 109 -27.43 23.22 -21.07
N LEU A 110 -27.08 23.92 -19.98
CA LEU A 110 -28.03 24.22 -18.91
C LEU A 110 -29.13 25.17 -19.41
N THR A 111 -28.76 26.23 -20.13
CA THR A 111 -29.73 27.18 -20.72
C THR A 111 -30.64 26.47 -21.71
N TYR A 112 -30.09 25.63 -22.58
CA TYR A 112 -30.83 24.82 -23.54
C TYR A 112 -31.83 23.88 -22.82
N TYR A 113 -31.39 23.20 -21.77
CA TYR A 113 -32.25 22.34 -20.95
C TYR A 113 -33.38 23.14 -20.26
N GLN A 114 -33.09 24.33 -19.74
CA GLN A 114 -34.10 25.20 -19.12
C GLN A 114 -35.18 25.65 -20.13
N GLN A 115 -34.79 25.89 -21.38
CA GLN A 115 -35.72 26.36 -22.43
C GLN A 115 -36.53 25.23 -23.06
N THR A 116 -35.92 24.08 -23.29
CA THR A 116 -36.51 22.99 -24.09
C THR A 116 -36.97 21.80 -23.26
N GLY A 117 -36.44 21.63 -22.05
CA GLY A 117 -36.67 20.47 -21.20
C GLY A 117 -36.04 19.16 -21.70
N VAL A 118 -35.37 19.17 -22.86
CA VAL A 118 -34.75 17.96 -23.44
C VAL A 118 -33.26 17.89 -23.11
N LYS A 119 -32.76 16.66 -22.90
CA LYS A 119 -31.37 16.36 -22.52
C LYS A 119 -30.53 15.87 -23.70
N THR A 120 -31.03 16.07 -24.91
CA THR A 120 -30.40 15.60 -26.15
C THR A 120 -30.11 16.81 -27.02
N VAL A 121 -28.89 16.89 -27.54
CA VAL A 121 -28.50 17.91 -28.53
C VAL A 121 -28.21 17.21 -29.85
N ASP A 122 -28.80 17.73 -30.93
CA ASP A 122 -28.48 17.34 -32.29
C ASP A 122 -27.15 17.97 -32.72
N LEU A 123 -26.19 17.14 -33.11
CA LEU A 123 -24.96 17.58 -33.76
C LEU A 123 -25.20 17.65 -35.26
N GLY A 124 -24.64 18.67 -35.91
CA GLY A 124 -24.84 18.98 -37.35
C GLY A 124 -24.45 17.88 -38.34
N ALA A 125 -23.90 16.75 -37.89
CA ALA A 125 -23.61 15.56 -38.70
C ALA A 125 -24.64 14.42 -38.49
N GLY A 126 -25.85 14.73 -38.02
CA GLY A 126 -26.92 13.74 -37.80
C GLY A 126 -26.72 12.85 -36.57
N GLY A 127 -25.77 13.20 -35.70
CA GLY A 127 -25.54 12.50 -34.44
C GLY A 127 -26.26 13.21 -33.30
N GLN A 128 -27.08 12.50 -32.53
CA GLN A 128 -27.59 13.01 -31.27
C GLN A 128 -26.65 12.64 -30.13
N ARG A 129 -26.39 13.58 -29.22
CA ARG A 129 -25.73 13.28 -27.94
C ARG A 129 -26.61 13.66 -26.77
N GLU A 130 -26.73 12.73 -25.84
CA GLU A 130 -27.33 12.98 -24.54
C GLU A 130 -26.31 13.65 -23.61
N PHE A 131 -26.76 14.63 -22.83
CA PHE A 131 -25.96 15.30 -21.81
C PHE A 131 -26.62 15.20 -20.43
N LYS A 132 -25.79 15.13 -19.39
CA LYS A 132 -26.26 15.07 -17.99
C LYS A 132 -26.04 16.41 -17.31
N VAL A 133 -27.11 17.00 -16.81
CA VAL A 133 -27.04 18.16 -15.91
C VAL A 133 -26.75 17.65 -14.50
N ILE A 134 -25.59 18.03 -13.94
CA ILE A 134 -25.21 17.67 -12.57
C ILE A 134 -25.29 18.92 -11.70
N ALA A 135 -26.28 18.99 -10.81
CA ALA A 135 -26.28 19.97 -9.72
C ALA A 135 -25.35 19.45 -8.61
N LYS A 136 -24.37 20.27 -8.20
CA LYS A 136 -23.51 19.99 -7.04
C LYS A 136 -23.83 20.97 -5.93
N LEU A 137 -24.05 20.46 -4.72
CA LEU A 137 -24.18 21.28 -3.51
C LEU A 137 -22.78 21.65 -3.02
N LEU A 138 -22.51 22.95 -2.84
CA LEU A 138 -21.26 23.41 -2.23
C LEU A 138 -21.35 23.26 -0.70
N PRO A 139 -20.24 22.94 -0.02
CA PRO A 139 -20.22 22.87 1.44
C PRO A 139 -20.58 24.22 2.06
N LYS A 140 -21.32 24.18 3.17
CA LYS A 140 -21.70 25.36 3.96
C LYS A 140 -20.42 26.07 4.41
N LYS A 141 -20.22 27.33 4.01
CA LYS A 141 -19.16 28.19 4.53
C LYS A 141 -19.55 28.57 5.97
N GLY A 142 -19.16 27.76 6.95
CA GLY A 142 -19.58 27.98 8.34
C GLY A 142 -19.09 27.00 9.41
N ASP A 143 -17.99 26.26 9.20
CA ASP A 143 -17.33 25.48 10.27
C ASP A 143 -15.81 25.61 10.14
N LYS A 144 -15.32 26.85 10.24
CA LYS A 144 -13.96 27.22 10.66
C LYS A 144 -14.02 28.55 11.40
N GLU A 145 -14.62 28.52 12.57
CA GLU A 145 -14.32 29.44 13.68
C GLU A 145 -14.09 28.56 14.91
N GLU A 146 -12.84 28.13 15.09
CA GLU A 146 -12.02 28.14 16.33
C GLU A 146 -10.75 27.30 16.12
#